data_AF-A0A1S9DXT8-F1
#
_entry.id   AF-A0A1S9DXT8-F1
#
_cell.length_a   1.000
_cell.length_b   1.000
_cell.length_c   1.000
_cell.angle_alpha   90.00
_cell.angle_beta   90.00
_cell.angle_gamma   90.00
#
_symmetry.space_group_name_H-M   'P 1'
#
loop_
_entity.id
_entity.type
_entity.pdbx_description
1 polymer ?
#
loop_
_entity_poly.entity_id
_entity_poly.type
_entity_poly.pdbx_seq_one_letter_code
_entity_poly.pdbx_strand_id
1 'polypeptide(L)'
;MARKRKSSPPSRRSPIRWTAQEDGILIKTVHACTIRGEDQSLPSDNKRARKDTIAWKLVAQSLPGRTNRDCRKRWFKIDRRWSQGPWAPDEETQLREAVAIYGPEWDEVSFSVKTRNPDQCLEHWEKTLYPFAANQSREPTDDMKLPEVVAHSGHLSSYTQEGLAGRPILEFKDCALSIGWQQNPVQCRPEIPRTGTVCGQQVIIGTPTLNYTIVPQENAVMLDVYQPPFGQPTSEHRVICGNDYTERCPYPCNSNDVPQVSMSYMRPTHEEFKLMPEFFVNYHEIARQSPNSKVTTQPSLGLIDQPYSETTNTQPDAEPKKPWERFAAYIRELNTENPDRVTYKVLYLTRHGLGVHNVFEAKVGKEAWNSYWSHLDGDGTVSWVDAKLTEAGIQQAETLSQFWTDAVATENVPLPESLYTSPLARCLETARLVFSKPMGQFREQFQPVVKELLRERLTDHTCDKRSTRTWIEGHYPSYLIEPGFSEEDLLWKPDRWESVEKHVARKQKVLEEIFAQDSSSFISMTVHSYAISAILRACGYEEFRVREGSTIALLVRGERVGLS
;
A
#
# COMPACT_ATOMS: atom_id res chain seq x y z
N MET A 1 47.50 -41.11 -45.65
CA MET A 1 46.83 -39.80 -45.80
C MET A 1 45.61 -39.95 -46.70
N ALA A 2 44.40 -39.68 -46.19
CA ALA A 2 43.21 -39.50 -47.01
C ALA A 2 42.33 -38.42 -46.35
N ARG A 3 42.28 -37.24 -46.95
CA ARG A 3 41.50 -36.08 -46.50
C ARG A 3 40.00 -36.36 -46.70
N LYS A 4 39.23 -36.37 -45.61
CA LYS A 4 37.75 -36.34 -45.68
C LYS A 4 37.31 -35.05 -46.37
N ARG A 5 36.55 -35.18 -47.46
CA ARG A 5 35.88 -34.07 -48.17
C ARG A 5 34.84 -33.44 -47.23
N LYS A 6 34.90 -32.12 -47.06
CA LYS A 6 33.86 -31.33 -46.37
C LYS A 6 32.59 -31.34 -47.23
N SER A 7 31.46 -31.71 -46.63
CA SER A 7 30.13 -31.60 -47.23
C SER A 7 29.74 -30.14 -47.45
N SER A 8 29.13 -29.85 -48.61
CA SER A 8 28.63 -28.53 -49.00
C SER A 8 27.63 -27.96 -47.99
N PRO A 9 27.56 -26.62 -47.82
CA PRO A 9 26.60 -26.00 -46.91
C PRO A 9 25.16 -26.15 -47.43
N PRO A 10 24.16 -26.23 -46.55
CA PRO A 10 22.77 -26.40 -46.95
C PRO A 10 22.29 -25.18 -47.75
N SER A 11 21.56 -25.43 -48.84
CA SER A 11 20.99 -24.39 -49.69
C SER A 11 20.06 -23.46 -48.89
N ARG A 12 20.21 -22.14 -49.05
CA ARG A 12 19.29 -21.15 -48.45
C ARG A 12 17.87 -21.41 -48.97
N ARG A 13 16.94 -21.73 -48.05
CA ARG A 13 15.51 -21.87 -48.38
C ARG A 13 14.97 -20.53 -48.89
N SER A 14 14.18 -20.56 -49.97
CA SER A 14 13.51 -19.38 -50.53
C SER A 14 12.64 -18.67 -49.48
N PRO A 15 12.47 -17.33 -49.57
CA PRO A 15 11.69 -16.58 -48.60
C PRO A 15 10.25 -17.11 -48.50
N ILE A 16 9.86 -17.47 -47.29
CA ILE A 16 8.50 -17.89 -46.94
C ILE A 16 7.54 -16.71 -47.17
N ARG A 17 6.64 -16.81 -48.17
CA ARG A 17 5.54 -15.85 -48.37
C ARG A 17 4.31 -16.32 -47.60
N TRP A 18 3.74 -15.43 -46.79
CA TRP A 18 2.50 -15.63 -46.04
C TRP A 18 1.30 -15.12 -46.84
N THR A 19 0.21 -15.87 -46.82
CA THR A 19 -1.08 -15.48 -47.41
C THR A 19 -2.01 -14.90 -46.35
N ALA A 20 -2.99 -14.09 -46.78
CA ALA A 20 -4.00 -13.53 -45.87
C ALA A 20 -4.81 -14.62 -45.13
N GLN A 21 -5.02 -15.76 -45.78
CA GLN A 21 -5.68 -16.91 -45.17
C GLN A 21 -4.83 -17.52 -44.04
N GLU A 22 -3.52 -17.67 -44.24
CA GLU A 22 -2.60 -18.14 -43.21
C GLU A 22 -2.49 -17.16 -42.04
N ASP A 23 -2.50 -15.85 -42.31
CA ASP A 23 -2.53 -14.82 -41.25
C ASP A 23 -3.82 -14.90 -40.43
N GLY A 24 -4.97 -15.11 -41.08
CA GLY A 24 -6.25 -15.30 -40.41
C GLY A 24 -6.27 -16.53 -39.50
N ILE A 25 -5.68 -17.65 -39.96
CA ILE A 25 -5.53 -18.87 -39.16
C ILE A 25 -4.56 -18.63 -37.99
N LEU A 26 -3.44 -17.94 -38.22
CA LEU A 26 -2.47 -17.60 -37.18
C LEU A 26 -3.10 -16.77 -36.07
N ILE A 27 -3.82 -15.70 -36.42
CA ILE A 27 -4.48 -14.81 -35.45
C ILE A 27 -5.53 -15.57 -34.64
N LYS A 28 -6.41 -16.31 -35.31
CA LYS A 28 -7.46 -17.08 -34.66
C LYS A 28 -6.89 -18.13 -33.69
N THR A 29 -5.83 -18.82 -34.11
CA THR A 29 -5.22 -19.90 -33.30
C THR A 29 -4.42 -19.34 -32.13
N VAL A 30 -3.71 -18.23 -32.31
CA VAL A 30 -3.02 -17.56 -31.19
C VAL A 30 -4.02 -17.12 -30.14
N HIS A 31 -5.14 -16.48 -30.51
CA HIS A 31 -6.18 -16.09 -29.56
C HIS A 31 -6.85 -17.29 -28.86
N ALA A 32 -7.01 -18.42 -29.56
CA ALA A 32 -7.55 -19.64 -28.96
C ALA A 32 -6.56 -20.37 -28.04
N CYS A 33 -5.26 -20.22 -28.28
CA CYS A 33 -4.18 -20.84 -27.51
C CYS A 33 -3.56 -19.91 -26.45
N THR A 34 -4.09 -18.70 -26.27
CA THR A 34 -3.86 -17.87 -25.08
C THR A 34 -4.79 -18.39 -23.99
N ILE A 35 -4.23 -19.01 -22.96
CA ILE A 35 -4.95 -19.80 -21.95
C ILE A 35 -6.06 -18.96 -21.29
N ARG A 36 -7.33 -19.39 -21.43
CA ARG A 36 -8.43 -18.94 -20.57
C ARG A 36 -8.24 -19.59 -19.19
N GLY A 37 -8.11 -18.77 -18.15
CA GLY A 37 -7.96 -19.24 -16.77
C GLY A 37 -9.27 -19.72 -16.14
N GLU A 38 -9.87 -20.79 -16.66
CA GLU A 38 -11.00 -21.49 -16.00
C GLU A 38 -10.74 -23.01 -15.96
N ASP A 39 -10.41 -23.44 -14.74
CA ASP A 39 -10.44 -24.75 -14.06
C ASP A 39 -10.49 -26.10 -14.82
N GLN A 40 -9.55 -27.02 -14.50
CA GLN A 40 -9.80 -28.35 -13.86
C GLN A 40 -8.56 -29.26 -13.81
N SER A 41 -8.21 -29.68 -12.57
CA SER A 41 -7.60 -30.95 -12.15
C SER A 41 -6.29 -31.47 -12.81
N LEU A 42 -5.12 -31.20 -12.20
CA LEU A 42 -3.94 -32.08 -12.14
C LEU A 42 -3.09 -31.77 -10.88
N PRO A 43 -2.45 -32.77 -10.22
CA PRO A 43 -1.73 -32.56 -8.96
C PRO A 43 -0.24 -32.20 -9.14
N SER A 44 0.21 -31.31 -8.25
CA SER A 44 1.55 -31.14 -7.65
C SER A 44 2.78 -30.76 -8.50
N ASP A 45 3.51 -29.78 -7.93
CA ASP A 45 4.96 -29.54 -8.03
C ASP A 45 5.55 -29.00 -9.34
N ASN A 46 5.30 -27.71 -9.61
CA ASN A 46 6.36 -26.81 -10.07
C ASN A 46 5.93 -25.34 -9.99
N LYS A 47 6.54 -24.58 -9.08
CA LYS A 47 6.48 -23.12 -9.01
C LYS A 47 7.20 -22.50 -10.22
N ARG A 48 6.61 -22.51 -11.42
CA ARG A 48 7.07 -21.68 -12.56
C ARG A 48 6.10 -21.53 -13.75
N ALA A 49 4.79 -21.74 -13.58
CA ALA A 49 3.83 -21.62 -14.68
C ALA A 49 2.69 -20.64 -14.36
N ARG A 50 2.99 -19.32 -14.44
CA ARG A 50 2.03 -18.29 -14.86
C ARG A 50 2.79 -17.22 -15.65
N LYS A 51 3.10 -17.53 -16.90
CA LYS A 51 3.53 -16.57 -17.93
C LYS A 51 2.57 -16.81 -19.08
N ASP A 52 1.93 -15.78 -19.63
CA ASP A 52 1.02 -15.87 -20.78
C ASP A 52 1.78 -16.38 -22.02
N THR A 53 2.07 -17.68 -22.02
CA THR A 53 2.96 -18.32 -22.97
C THR A 53 2.08 -18.90 -24.05
N ILE A 54 1.87 -18.14 -25.12
CA ILE A 54 1.22 -18.64 -26.33
C ILE A 54 1.91 -19.96 -26.71
N ALA A 55 1.16 -21.05 -26.71
CA ALA A 55 1.69 -22.38 -26.97
C ALA A 55 2.03 -22.56 -28.47
N TRP A 56 3.14 -21.98 -28.93
CA TRP A 56 3.54 -21.92 -30.34
C TRP A 56 3.63 -23.28 -31.05
N LYS A 57 3.84 -24.37 -30.30
CA LYS A 57 3.79 -25.73 -30.84
C LYS A 57 2.38 -26.10 -31.31
N LEU A 58 1.35 -25.73 -30.56
CA LEU A 58 -0.06 -25.93 -30.93
C LEU A 58 -0.45 -25.01 -32.07
N VAL A 59 -0.01 -23.75 -32.04
CA VAL A 59 -0.26 -22.78 -33.11
C VAL A 59 0.26 -23.27 -34.46
N ALA A 60 1.47 -23.86 -34.49
CA ALA A 60 2.06 -24.39 -35.71
C ALA A 60 1.34 -25.64 -36.27
N GLN A 61 0.64 -26.42 -35.44
CA GLN A 61 -0.13 -27.58 -35.91
C GLN A 61 -1.32 -27.17 -36.79
N SER A 62 -1.87 -25.97 -36.55
CA SER A 62 -2.96 -25.39 -37.34
C SER A 62 -2.50 -24.79 -38.68
N LEU A 63 -1.19 -24.73 -38.95
CA LEU A 63 -0.61 -24.15 -40.16
C LEU A 63 0.32 -25.17 -40.86
N PRO A 64 -0.23 -26.04 -41.74
CA PRO A 64 0.55 -27.04 -42.45
C PRO A 64 1.71 -26.42 -43.23
N GLY A 65 2.93 -26.90 -42.99
CA GLY A 65 4.14 -26.38 -43.64
C GLY A 65 4.75 -25.14 -42.99
N ARG A 66 4.24 -24.66 -41.84
CA ARG A 66 4.85 -23.60 -41.02
C ARG A 66 5.41 -24.15 -39.73
N THR A 67 6.61 -23.72 -39.34
CA THR A 67 7.21 -24.10 -38.06
C THR A 67 6.74 -23.16 -36.93
N ASN A 68 6.91 -23.58 -35.68
CA ASN A 68 6.69 -22.73 -34.50
C ASN A 68 7.46 -21.40 -34.59
N ARG A 69 8.69 -21.43 -35.11
CA ARG A 69 9.53 -20.25 -35.32
C ARG A 69 8.95 -19.32 -36.39
N ASP A 70 8.40 -19.88 -37.46
CA ASP A 70 7.77 -19.08 -38.53
C ASP A 70 6.51 -18.39 -38.03
N CYS A 71 5.68 -19.12 -37.25
CA CYS A 71 4.45 -18.59 -36.67
C CYS A 71 4.72 -17.46 -35.66
N ARG A 72 5.68 -17.65 -34.74
CA ARG A 72 6.10 -16.62 -33.77
C ARG A 72 6.62 -15.36 -34.47
N LYS A 73 7.50 -15.54 -35.46
CA LYS A 73 8.07 -14.43 -36.24
C LYS A 73 7.00 -13.67 -37.04
N ARG A 74 6.03 -14.38 -37.61
CA ARG A 74 4.93 -13.74 -38.33
C ARG A 74 4.01 -13.00 -37.38
N TRP A 75 3.67 -13.59 -36.24
CA TRP A 75 2.81 -12.98 -35.22
C TRP A 75 3.34 -11.61 -34.78
N PHE A 76 4.61 -11.51 -34.40
CA PHE A 76 5.20 -10.23 -33.97
C PHE A 76 5.26 -9.14 -35.05
N LYS A 77 5.09 -9.52 -36.33
CA LYS A 77 5.01 -8.58 -37.46
C LYS A 77 3.58 -8.14 -37.79
N ILE A 78 2.58 -8.93 -37.43
CA ILE A 78 1.16 -8.64 -37.73
C ILE A 78 0.38 -8.18 -36.50
N ASP A 79 0.88 -8.47 -35.29
CA ASP A 79 0.31 -8.04 -34.03
C ASP A 79 0.48 -6.52 -33.89
N ARG A 80 -0.65 -5.81 -33.91
CA ARG A 80 -0.71 -4.34 -33.87
C ARG A 80 -0.26 -3.75 -32.53
N ARG A 81 -0.01 -4.59 -31.52
CA ARG A 81 0.53 -4.17 -30.22
C ARG A 81 1.97 -3.67 -30.31
N TRP A 82 2.72 -4.04 -31.36
CA TRP A 82 4.12 -3.66 -31.52
C TRP A 82 4.30 -2.61 -32.61
N SER A 83 4.94 -1.49 -32.25
CA SER A 83 5.25 -0.41 -33.17
C SER A 83 6.18 -0.89 -34.30
N GLN A 84 5.76 -0.64 -35.55
CA GLN A 84 6.56 -0.87 -36.74
C GLN A 84 7.07 0.49 -37.25
N GLY A 85 8.36 0.79 -37.10
CA GLY A 85 8.92 2.09 -37.48
C GLY A 85 10.22 2.46 -36.77
N PRO A 86 10.77 3.66 -37.02
CA PRO A 86 11.97 4.17 -36.33
C PRO A 86 11.75 4.25 -34.82
N TRP A 87 12.82 4.13 -34.03
CA TRP A 87 12.76 4.22 -32.58
C TRP A 87 12.60 5.68 -32.13
N ALA A 88 11.62 5.94 -31.27
CA ALA A 88 11.48 7.25 -30.64
C ALA A 88 12.56 7.41 -29.54
N PRO A 89 13.02 8.64 -29.25
CA PRO A 89 14.02 8.90 -28.20
C PRO A 89 13.63 8.33 -26.82
N ASP A 90 12.34 8.36 -26.49
CA ASP A 90 11.81 7.83 -25.23
C ASP A 90 11.84 6.29 -25.19
N GLU A 91 11.60 5.63 -26.33
CA GLU A 91 11.72 4.17 -26.46
C GLU A 91 13.18 3.72 -26.32
N GLU A 92 14.13 4.49 -26.86
CA GLU A 92 15.56 4.22 -26.69
C GLU A 92 16.03 4.40 -25.24
N THR A 93 15.50 5.41 -24.55
CA THR A 93 15.80 5.66 -23.14
C THR A 93 15.31 4.51 -22.27
N GLN A 94 14.05 4.10 -22.46
CA GLN A 94 13.49 2.92 -21.79
C GLN A 94 14.26 1.63 -22.12
N LEU A 95 14.71 1.47 -23.36
CA LEU A 95 15.53 0.31 -23.74
C LEU A 95 16.88 0.31 -23.00
N ARG A 96 17.53 1.47 -22.84
CA ARG A 96 18.79 1.59 -22.08
C ARG A 96 18.61 1.28 -20.60
N GLU A 97 17.57 1.83 -19.99
CA GLU A 97 17.27 1.58 -18.58
C GLU A 97 16.90 0.12 -18.34
N ALA A 98 16.05 -0.46 -19.20
CA ALA A 98 15.67 -1.86 -19.09
C ALA A 98 16.86 -2.80 -19.29
N VAL A 99 17.77 -2.54 -20.23
CA VAL A 99 18.98 -3.36 -20.38
C VAL A 99 19.95 -3.17 -19.21
N ALA A 100 20.01 -1.98 -18.60
CA ALA A 100 20.80 -1.75 -17.40
C ALA A 100 20.28 -2.56 -16.20
N ILE A 101 18.95 -2.73 -16.09
CA ILE A 101 18.30 -3.46 -14.99
C ILE A 101 18.30 -4.98 -15.24
N TYR A 102 17.88 -5.42 -16.43
CA TYR A 102 17.61 -6.84 -16.72
C TYR A 102 18.72 -7.53 -17.52
N GLY A 103 19.70 -6.81 -18.05
CA GLY A 103 20.73 -7.38 -18.92
C GLY A 103 20.14 -7.92 -20.24
N PRO A 104 20.72 -8.97 -20.85
CA PRO A 104 20.28 -9.52 -22.13
C PRO A 104 19.01 -10.40 -22.03
N GLU A 105 18.17 -10.18 -21.02
CA GLU A 105 16.88 -10.85 -20.85
C GLU A 105 15.80 -10.13 -21.67
N TRP A 106 15.83 -10.32 -23.00
CA TRP A 106 15.07 -9.52 -23.97
C TRP A 106 13.55 -9.60 -23.82
N ASP A 107 13.03 -10.67 -23.23
CA ASP A 107 11.60 -10.78 -22.92
C ASP A 107 11.18 -9.78 -21.82
N GLU A 108 12.02 -9.58 -20.79
CA GLU A 108 11.78 -8.62 -19.69
C GLU A 108 12.11 -7.19 -20.13
N VAL A 109 13.13 -7.04 -20.99
CA VAL A 109 13.47 -5.75 -21.62
C VAL A 109 12.33 -5.26 -22.51
N SER A 110 11.80 -6.12 -23.38
CA SER A 110 10.65 -5.79 -24.23
C SER A 110 9.39 -5.52 -23.42
N PHE A 111 9.18 -6.27 -22.33
CA PHE A 111 8.08 -6.00 -21.40
C PHE A 111 8.19 -4.59 -20.79
N SER A 112 9.41 -4.14 -20.50
CA SER A 112 9.66 -2.80 -19.95
C SER A 112 9.51 -1.69 -21.00
N VAL A 113 9.96 -1.94 -22.24
CA VAL A 113 9.81 -0.99 -23.36
C VAL A 113 8.36 -0.90 -23.85
N LYS A 114 7.54 -1.95 -23.67
CA LYS A 114 6.09 -2.07 -23.94
C LYS A 114 5.65 -1.91 -25.40
N THR A 115 6.35 -1.13 -26.20
CA THR A 115 6.01 -0.80 -27.59
C THR A 115 6.76 -1.65 -28.61
N ARG A 116 7.85 -2.30 -28.20
CA ARG A 116 8.74 -3.10 -29.04
C ARG A 116 8.84 -4.51 -28.53
N ASN A 117 8.88 -5.48 -29.44
CA ASN A 117 9.01 -6.89 -29.08
C ASN A 117 10.48 -7.27 -28.76
N PRO A 118 10.74 -8.44 -28.15
CA PRO A 118 12.07 -8.85 -27.70
C PRO A 118 13.13 -8.83 -28.82
N ASP A 119 12.75 -9.29 -30.02
CA ASP A 119 13.65 -9.34 -31.17
C ASP A 119 14.01 -7.92 -31.66
N GLN A 120 13.06 -6.98 -31.63
CA GLN A 120 13.30 -5.57 -31.98
C GLN A 120 14.23 -4.90 -30.96
N CYS A 121 14.00 -5.12 -29.65
CA CYS A 121 14.83 -4.57 -28.58
C CYS A 121 16.29 -5.04 -28.69
N LEU A 122 16.50 -6.33 -28.88
CA LEU A 122 17.82 -6.92 -29.10
C LEU A 122 18.50 -6.31 -30.33
N GLU A 123 17.81 -6.28 -31.47
CA GLU A 123 18.37 -5.80 -32.72
C GLU A 123 18.79 -4.33 -32.64
N HIS A 124 17.96 -3.47 -32.02
CA HIS A 124 18.27 -2.06 -31.84
C HIS A 124 19.40 -1.84 -30.84
N TRP A 125 19.43 -2.63 -29.77
CA TRP A 125 20.52 -2.61 -28.82
C TRP A 125 21.86 -2.94 -29.48
N GLU A 126 21.97 -4.06 -30.20
CA GLU A 126 23.22 -4.51 -30.81
C GLU A 126 23.71 -3.60 -31.93
N LYS A 127 22.80 -3.05 -32.74
CA LYS A 127 23.16 -2.32 -33.97
C LYS A 127 23.31 -0.82 -33.76
N THR A 128 22.60 -0.25 -32.79
CA THR A 128 22.51 1.21 -32.61
C THR A 128 23.14 1.67 -31.30
N LEU A 129 22.86 0.97 -30.19
CA LEU A 129 23.20 1.46 -28.85
C LEU A 129 24.52 0.88 -28.30
N TYR A 130 24.79 -0.39 -28.55
CA TYR A 130 25.99 -1.10 -28.10
C TYR A 130 27.30 -0.57 -28.73
N PRO A 131 27.37 -0.20 -30.03
CA PRO A 131 28.59 0.34 -30.63
C PRO A 131 29.01 1.71 -30.06
N PHE A 132 28.06 2.48 -29.53
CA PHE A 132 28.32 3.78 -28.90
C PHE A 132 28.82 3.64 -27.45
N ALA A 133 28.29 2.67 -26.69
CA ALA A 133 28.72 2.39 -25.32
C ALA A 133 30.16 1.84 -25.24
N ALA A 134 30.58 1.04 -26.22
CA ALA A 134 31.94 0.48 -26.27
C ALA A 134 33.02 1.56 -26.57
N ASN A 135 32.70 2.58 -27.38
CA ASN A 135 33.64 3.64 -27.75
C ASN A 135 33.86 4.71 -26.66
N GLN A 136 32.96 4.85 -25.68
CA GLN A 136 33.13 5.79 -24.56
C GLN A 136 34.03 5.25 -23.43
N SER A 137 34.43 3.97 -23.49
CA SER A 137 35.18 3.29 -22.41
C SER A 137 36.71 3.21 -22.63
N ARG A 138 37.27 3.90 -23.62
CA ARG A 138 38.71 3.90 -23.95
C ARG A 138 39.27 5.31 -24.08
N GLU A 139 39.44 6.01 -22.97
CA GLU A 139 40.41 7.09 -22.85
C GLU A 139 41.46 6.67 -21.78
N PRO A 140 42.77 6.62 -22.08
CA PRO A 140 43.81 6.32 -21.10
C PRO A 140 44.05 7.55 -20.21
N THR A 141 44.05 7.36 -18.89
CA THR A 141 44.37 8.42 -17.92
C THR A 141 45.88 8.58 -17.82
N ASP A 142 46.39 9.77 -18.18
CA ASP A 142 47.76 10.19 -17.88
C ASP A 142 47.82 10.81 -16.47
N ASP A 143 48.90 10.48 -15.77
CA ASP A 143 49.26 10.83 -14.40
C ASP A 143 49.13 12.34 -14.05
N MET A 144 48.49 12.66 -12.92
CA MET A 144 48.81 13.87 -12.15
C MET A 144 48.78 13.63 -10.63
N LYS A 145 49.93 13.90 -10.02
CA LYS A 145 50.26 13.78 -8.58
C LYS A 145 49.48 14.79 -7.72
N LEU A 146 49.14 14.37 -6.49
CA LEU A 146 48.72 15.26 -5.39
C LEU A 146 49.82 16.28 -5.03
N PRO A 147 49.44 17.51 -4.66
CA PRO A 147 50.18 18.29 -3.67
C PRO A 147 49.39 18.54 -2.39
N GLU A 148 50.19 18.67 -1.34
CA GLU A 148 49.94 18.77 0.10
C GLU A 148 49.18 20.02 0.56
N VAL A 149 48.47 19.87 1.68
CA VAL A 149 47.75 20.92 2.40
C VAL A 149 48.70 21.82 3.17
N VAL A 150 48.67 23.13 2.92
CA VAL A 150 49.17 24.15 3.85
C VAL A 150 48.09 25.21 4.06
N ALA A 151 47.58 25.27 5.30
CA ALA A 151 46.67 26.29 5.80
C ALA A 151 47.35 27.66 5.85
N HIS A 152 46.66 28.75 5.48
CA HIS A 152 46.85 30.08 6.06
C HIS A 152 45.53 30.90 6.02
N SER A 153 45.37 31.67 7.09
CA SER A 153 44.29 32.53 7.57
C SER A 153 43.94 33.77 6.74
N GLY A 154 42.70 34.29 6.90
CA GLY A 154 42.47 35.74 7.04
C GLY A 154 41.35 36.42 6.23
N HIS A 155 40.33 36.88 6.98
CA HIS A 155 39.54 38.12 6.83
C HIS A 155 38.56 38.41 5.65
N LEU A 156 37.28 38.54 6.06
CA LEU A 156 36.16 39.45 5.68
C LEU A 156 36.27 40.39 4.45
N SER A 157 35.20 40.45 3.63
CA SER A 157 34.17 41.53 3.65
C SER A 157 33.30 41.61 2.37
N SER A 158 31.97 41.70 2.57
CA SER A 158 30.90 42.43 1.84
C SER A 158 30.90 42.61 0.30
N TYR A 159 29.77 42.31 -0.37
CA TYR A 159 28.93 43.27 -1.14
C TYR A 159 27.62 42.61 -1.60
N THR A 160 26.55 43.41 -1.65
CA THR A 160 25.15 43.06 -1.92
C THR A 160 24.73 43.17 -3.39
N GLN A 161 23.82 42.24 -3.78
CA GLN A 161 22.60 42.36 -4.61
C GLN A 161 22.58 43.05 -6.00
N GLU A 162 21.96 42.31 -6.92
CA GLU A 162 21.23 42.68 -8.17
C GLU A 162 21.96 42.67 -9.53
N GLY A 163 21.39 41.88 -10.45
CA GLY A 163 21.53 42.04 -11.89
C GLY A 163 22.10 40.84 -12.62
N LEU A 164 21.22 39.93 -13.07
CA LEU A 164 21.15 39.45 -14.47
C LEU A 164 20.14 38.29 -14.56
N ALA A 165 18.90 38.66 -14.86
CA ALA A 165 17.92 37.77 -15.46
C ALA A 165 18.35 37.43 -16.90
N GLY A 166 18.29 36.15 -17.25
CA GLY A 166 18.21 35.69 -18.65
C GLY A 166 19.31 34.74 -19.09
N ARG A 167 19.10 33.43 -18.91
CA ARG A 167 19.27 32.31 -19.88
C ARG A 167 19.26 30.95 -19.16
N PRO A 168 18.94 29.84 -19.86
CA PRO A 168 18.41 28.61 -19.26
C PRO A 168 19.52 27.70 -18.75
N ILE A 169 19.32 27.09 -17.58
CA ILE A 169 20.21 26.04 -17.04
C ILE A 169 19.75 24.69 -17.58
N LEU A 170 20.40 24.27 -18.66
CA LEU A 170 20.71 22.87 -18.94
C LEU A 170 22.06 22.60 -18.23
N GLU A 171 22.07 21.78 -17.18
CA GLU A 171 23.20 20.91 -16.77
C GLU A 171 22.95 20.35 -15.36
N PHE A 172 22.43 19.12 -15.32
CA PHE A 172 22.72 18.14 -14.27
C PHE A 172 22.62 16.77 -14.93
N LYS A 173 23.64 16.43 -15.72
CA LYS A 173 24.09 15.05 -15.88
C LYS A 173 25.33 14.90 -15.01
N ASP A 174 25.44 13.73 -14.41
CA ASP A 174 26.58 13.23 -13.62
C ASP A 174 26.37 13.25 -12.10
N CYS A 175 25.58 12.28 -11.63
CA CYS A 175 25.89 11.49 -10.43
C CYS A 175 24.98 10.25 -10.37
N ALA A 176 25.39 9.16 -11.03
CA ALA A 176 25.15 7.76 -10.64
C ALA A 176 25.47 6.79 -11.79
N LEU A 177 26.73 6.69 -12.19
CA LEU A 177 27.23 5.50 -12.89
C LEU A 177 28.59 5.13 -12.32
N SER A 178 28.58 4.28 -11.30
CA SER A 178 29.73 3.41 -10.99
C SER A 178 29.26 2.21 -10.17
N ILE A 179 28.76 1.18 -10.87
CA ILE A 179 28.93 -0.21 -10.42
C ILE A 179 29.29 -1.01 -11.67
N GLY A 180 30.60 -1.22 -11.87
CA GLY A 180 31.11 -2.09 -12.90
C GLY A 180 30.84 -3.55 -12.57
N TRP A 181 30.17 -4.26 -13.48
CA TRP A 181 30.15 -5.71 -13.49
C TRP A 181 31.45 -6.22 -14.12
N GLN A 182 32.39 -6.70 -13.29
CA GLN A 182 33.43 -7.60 -13.78
C GLN A 182 32.93 -9.04 -13.69
N GLN A 183 32.68 -9.65 -14.85
CA GLN A 183 32.64 -11.10 -14.97
C GLN A 183 34.07 -11.64 -14.90
N ASN A 184 34.29 -12.72 -14.15
CA ASN A 184 35.34 -13.67 -14.51
C ASN A 184 34.94 -15.12 -14.15
N PRO A 185 35.18 -16.09 -15.05
CA PRO A 185 34.74 -17.48 -14.89
C PRO A 185 35.77 -18.37 -14.17
N VAL A 186 35.24 -19.49 -13.69
CA VAL A 186 35.81 -20.63 -12.95
C VAL A 186 37.20 -21.12 -13.40
N GLN A 187 38.14 -21.38 -12.47
CA GLN A 187 38.79 -22.70 -12.22
C GLN A 187 39.90 -22.68 -11.14
N CYS A 188 39.98 -23.83 -10.43
CA CYS A 188 41.10 -24.41 -9.65
C CYS A 188 40.96 -24.46 -8.11
N ARG A 189 40.74 -25.68 -7.61
CA ARG A 189 41.00 -26.09 -6.22
C ARG A 189 42.49 -25.92 -5.89
N PRO A 190 42.82 -25.60 -4.62
CA PRO A 190 44.01 -26.14 -4.00
C PRO A 190 43.70 -26.97 -2.76
N GLU A 191 44.62 -27.89 -2.53
CA GLU A 191 44.58 -29.03 -1.63
C GLU A 191 44.76 -28.65 -0.15
N ILE A 192 44.27 -29.53 0.73
CA ILE A 192 44.46 -29.48 2.18
C ILE A 192 45.85 -30.06 2.51
N PRO A 193 46.77 -29.32 3.17
CA PRO A 193 47.94 -29.93 3.78
C PRO A 193 47.58 -30.56 5.13
N ARG A 194 48.04 -31.79 5.32
CA ARG A 194 47.98 -32.57 6.56
C ARG A 194 49.15 -32.22 7.49
N THR A 195 48.94 -32.49 8.79
CA THR A 195 49.90 -32.70 9.91
C THR A 195 50.54 -31.50 10.64
N GLY A 196 50.44 -31.52 11.99
CA GLY A 196 51.15 -30.63 12.93
C GLY A 196 50.60 -30.55 14.37
N THR A 197 50.76 -31.64 15.13
CA THR A 197 50.57 -31.95 16.59
C THR A 197 50.70 -30.81 17.65
N VAL A 198 49.67 -30.53 18.49
CA VAL A 198 49.34 -30.88 19.92
C VAL A 198 49.99 -30.05 21.05
N CYS A 199 49.15 -29.47 21.92
CA CYS A 199 49.05 -29.64 23.40
C CYS A 199 47.98 -28.68 23.95
N GLY A 200 46.98 -29.02 24.76
CA GLY A 200 46.52 -30.25 25.38
C GLY A 200 45.54 -29.89 26.51
N GLN A 201 44.32 -30.46 26.50
CA GLN A 201 43.53 -30.87 27.68
C GLN A 201 42.15 -31.41 27.23
N GLN A 202 42.15 -32.74 27.06
CA GLN A 202 41.15 -33.75 27.48
C GLN A 202 39.88 -33.20 28.21
N VAL A 203 38.64 -33.62 27.93
CA VAL A 203 38.08 -34.95 28.25
C VAL A 203 36.60 -35.07 27.77
N ILE A 204 36.30 -36.21 27.13
CA ILE A 204 35.07 -37.05 27.07
C ILE A 204 33.80 -36.61 26.28
N ILE A 205 33.38 -37.61 25.51
CA ILE A 205 32.32 -37.77 24.51
C ILE A 205 30.97 -38.10 25.17
N GLY A 206 29.87 -37.63 24.58
CA GLY A 206 28.54 -38.17 24.81
C GLY A 206 27.56 -37.75 23.70
N THR A 207 27.35 -38.63 22.73
CA THR A 207 26.32 -38.53 21.67
C THR A 207 24.90 -38.61 22.24
N PRO A 208 23.89 -38.06 21.54
CA PRO A 208 22.66 -38.83 21.38
C PRO A 208 22.17 -38.94 19.94
N THR A 209 21.79 -40.18 19.66
CA THR A 209 21.05 -40.77 18.55
C THR A 209 19.82 -39.98 18.08
N LEU A 210 19.67 -39.91 16.75
CA LEU A 210 18.38 -39.67 16.08
C LEU A 210 17.40 -40.79 16.40
N ASN A 211 16.14 -40.44 16.68
CA ASN A 211 15.00 -41.30 16.43
C ASN A 211 13.88 -40.45 15.79
N TYR A 212 13.60 -40.76 14.53
CA TYR A 212 12.42 -40.31 13.81
C TYR A 212 11.21 -41.11 14.30
N THR A 213 10.12 -40.42 14.64
CA THR A 213 8.77 -41.02 14.64
C THR A 213 7.86 -40.10 13.85
N ILE A 214 7.36 -40.61 12.74
CA ILE A 214 6.33 -39.99 11.90
C ILE A 214 4.98 -40.43 12.45
N VAL A 215 4.12 -39.46 12.78
CA VAL A 215 2.68 -39.68 12.97
C VAL A 215 1.95 -38.59 12.15
N PRO A 216 0.99 -38.95 11.27
CA PRO A 216 0.31 -37.99 10.40
C PRO A 216 -0.80 -37.28 11.18
N GLN A 217 -0.92 -35.96 11.01
CA GLN A 217 -2.06 -35.22 11.55
C GLN A 217 -2.71 -34.35 10.46
N GLU A 218 -4.03 -34.50 10.42
CA GLU A 218 -4.97 -33.98 9.46
C GLU A 218 -5.14 -32.45 9.54
N ASN A 219 -5.50 -31.87 8.39
CA ASN A 219 -6.16 -30.60 8.14
C ASN A 219 -6.38 -29.65 9.34
N ALA A 220 -5.63 -28.54 9.34
CA ALA A 220 -6.08 -27.28 9.92
C ALA A 220 -5.58 -26.11 9.06
N VAL A 221 -6.53 -25.27 8.65
CA VAL A 221 -6.36 -24.02 7.92
C VAL A 221 -5.60 -23.05 8.84
N MET A 222 -4.34 -22.75 8.52
CA MET A 222 -3.54 -21.77 9.26
C MET A 222 -3.79 -20.36 8.71
N LEU A 223 -4.47 -19.56 9.53
CA LEU A 223 -4.41 -18.11 9.53
C LEU A 223 -2.98 -17.68 9.87
N ASP A 224 -2.26 -17.10 8.91
CA ASP A 224 -1.02 -16.36 9.19
C ASP A 224 -1.37 -15.05 9.89
N VAL A 225 -1.50 -15.13 11.22
CA VAL A 225 -1.51 -13.98 12.11
C VAL A 225 -0.07 -13.61 12.44
N TYR A 226 0.30 -12.43 11.94
CA TYR A 226 1.27 -11.49 12.50
C TYR A 226 1.87 -11.90 13.85
N GLN A 227 3.09 -12.45 13.86
CA GLN A 227 3.88 -12.61 15.07
C GLN A 227 4.54 -11.27 15.46
N PRO A 228 4.45 -10.81 16.72
CA PRO A 228 5.28 -9.73 17.21
C PRO A 228 6.71 -10.21 17.50
N PRO A 229 7.75 -9.36 17.33
CA PRO A 229 9.13 -9.75 17.58
C PRO A 229 9.45 -9.57 19.07
N PHE A 230 9.63 -10.67 19.81
CA PHE A 230 10.36 -10.61 21.08
C PHE A 230 11.34 -11.78 21.15
N GLY A 231 12.62 -11.41 21.17
CA GLY A 231 13.72 -12.32 21.47
C GLY A 231 13.62 -12.85 22.90
N GLN A 232 13.92 -14.13 23.06
CA GLN A 232 14.14 -14.72 24.37
C GLN A 232 15.43 -14.15 24.98
N PRO A 233 15.47 -13.84 26.28
CA PRO A 233 16.72 -13.50 26.95
C PRO A 233 17.53 -14.79 27.15
N THR A 234 18.73 -14.81 26.58
CA THR A 234 19.75 -15.77 27.00
C THR A 234 20.24 -15.35 28.39
N SER A 235 20.16 -16.29 29.32
CA SER A 235 20.67 -16.16 30.67
C SER A 235 22.18 -15.97 30.66
N GLU A 236 22.66 -15.31 31.73
CA GLU A 236 24.06 -15.02 32.07
C GLU A 236 24.57 -13.71 31.48
N HIS A 237 24.60 -12.65 32.29
CA HIS A 237 25.85 -11.98 32.69
C HIS A 237 25.58 -11.15 33.96
N ARG A 238 26.46 -11.36 34.96
CA ARG A 238 26.50 -10.70 36.27
C ARG A 238 26.54 -9.17 36.14
N VAL A 239 25.65 -8.49 36.85
CA VAL A 239 25.80 -7.07 37.20
C VAL A 239 26.54 -6.99 38.54
N ILE A 240 27.67 -6.28 38.55
CA ILE A 240 28.36 -5.83 39.77
C ILE A 240 27.57 -4.65 40.32
N CYS A 241 27.19 -4.73 41.60
CA CYS A 241 26.42 -3.72 42.33
C CYS A 241 27.13 -2.36 42.40
N GLY A 242 26.31 -1.30 42.36
CA GLY A 242 26.69 0.06 42.73
C GLY A 242 25.44 0.90 43.06
N ASN A 243 25.07 0.87 44.34
CA ASN A 243 24.28 1.82 45.13
C ASN A 243 22.80 2.10 44.79
N ASP A 244 21.94 1.52 45.65
CA ASP A 244 20.90 2.16 46.47
C ASP A 244 20.01 3.24 45.85
N TYR A 245 18.80 2.85 45.45
CA TYR A 245 17.54 3.43 45.96
C TYR A 245 16.41 2.40 45.79
N THR A 246 15.81 2.01 46.90
CA THR A 246 14.71 1.06 47.01
C THR A 246 13.35 1.74 46.84
N GLU A 247 12.57 1.37 45.83
CA GLU A 247 11.11 1.48 45.88
C GLU A 247 10.49 0.12 45.51
N ARG A 248 9.63 -0.40 46.40
CA ARG A 248 9.04 -1.74 46.34
C ARG A 248 7.89 -1.80 45.33
N CYS A 249 7.86 -2.86 44.52
CA CYS A 249 6.75 -3.20 43.63
C CYS A 249 5.48 -3.59 44.44
N PRO A 250 4.26 -3.13 44.09
CA PRO A 250 3.08 -3.26 44.94
C PRO A 250 2.28 -4.57 44.78
N TYR A 251 2.82 -5.62 44.15
CA TYR A 251 2.07 -6.86 43.91
C TYR A 251 2.54 -8.01 44.82
N PRO A 252 1.62 -8.78 45.44
CA PRO A 252 1.99 -9.94 46.24
C PRO A 252 2.53 -11.08 45.35
N CYS A 253 3.74 -11.55 45.66
CA CYS A 253 4.35 -12.73 45.05
C CYS A 253 3.94 -14.02 45.76
N ASN A 254 3.97 -15.16 45.05
CA ASN A 254 3.83 -16.48 45.67
C ASN A 254 5.14 -16.91 46.39
N SER A 255 5.14 -18.09 47.02
CA SER A 255 6.27 -18.61 47.82
C SER A 255 7.59 -18.84 47.06
N ASN A 256 7.62 -18.55 45.75
CA ASN A 256 8.80 -18.66 44.89
C ASN A 256 9.17 -17.32 44.20
N ASP A 257 8.69 -16.17 44.70
CA ASP A 257 8.99 -14.83 44.16
C ASP A 257 8.64 -14.67 42.66
N VAL A 258 7.63 -15.39 42.16
CA VAL A 258 7.11 -15.23 40.80
C VAL A 258 5.86 -14.33 40.83
N PRO A 259 5.80 -13.24 40.04
CA PRO A 259 4.59 -12.43 39.90
C PRO A 259 3.42 -13.26 39.36
N GLN A 260 2.31 -13.33 40.09
CA GLN A 260 1.08 -13.92 39.56
C GLN A 260 0.43 -12.95 38.58
N VAL A 261 0.79 -13.05 37.30
CA VAL A 261 -0.02 -12.48 36.23
C VAL A 261 -1.11 -13.48 35.91
N SER A 262 -2.32 -13.25 36.44
CA SER A 262 -3.53 -13.90 35.93
C SER A 262 -3.83 -13.34 34.54
N MET A 263 -3.13 -13.82 33.51
CA MET A 263 -3.58 -13.66 32.13
C MET A 263 -4.76 -14.60 31.92
N SER A 264 -5.97 -14.12 32.21
CA SER A 264 -7.15 -14.68 31.56
C SER A 264 -7.01 -14.38 30.07
N TYR A 265 -6.63 -15.37 29.27
CA TYR A 265 -6.82 -15.30 27.83
C TYR A 265 -8.33 -15.14 27.58
N MET A 266 -8.81 -13.90 27.45
CA MET A 266 -10.14 -13.65 26.90
C MET A 266 -10.14 -14.25 25.51
N ARG A 267 -10.99 -15.25 25.29
CA ARG A 267 -11.28 -15.73 23.93
C ARG A 267 -11.80 -14.52 23.12
N PRO A 268 -11.45 -14.38 21.83
CA PRO A 268 -11.97 -13.29 21.02
C PRO A 268 -13.49 -13.37 20.99
N THR A 269 -14.16 -12.42 21.63
CA THR A 269 -15.57 -12.15 21.40
C THR A 269 -15.67 -11.60 19.99
N HIS A 270 -16.33 -12.34 19.09
CA HIS A 270 -16.65 -11.78 17.78
C HIS A 270 -17.76 -10.75 17.97
N GLU A 271 -17.52 -9.50 17.57
CA GLU A 271 -18.58 -8.48 17.54
C GLU A 271 -19.20 -8.44 16.15
N GLU A 272 -20.53 -8.58 16.08
CA GLU A 272 -21.29 -8.38 14.85
C GLU A 272 -21.74 -6.92 14.76
N PHE A 273 -21.44 -6.27 13.65
CA PHE A 273 -21.90 -4.91 13.37
C PHE A 273 -23.06 -4.91 12.39
N LYS A 274 -24.06 -4.09 12.71
CA LYS A 274 -25.21 -3.85 11.84
C LYS A 274 -25.47 -2.36 11.71
N LEU A 275 -25.57 -1.89 10.47
CA LEU A 275 -26.04 -0.53 10.21
C LEU A 275 -27.55 -0.42 10.48
N MET A 276 -27.96 0.68 11.11
CA MET A 276 -29.35 1.05 11.36
C MET A 276 -29.71 2.24 10.45
N PRO A 277 -30.10 1.99 9.18
CA PRO A 277 -30.29 3.04 8.17
C PRO A 277 -31.56 3.89 8.37
N GLU A 278 -32.54 3.42 9.12
CA GLU A 278 -33.87 4.03 9.28
C GLU A 278 -33.86 5.41 9.97
N PHE A 279 -32.72 5.80 10.56
CA PHE A 279 -32.54 7.07 11.25
C PHE A 279 -32.03 8.19 10.33
N PHE A 280 -31.46 7.83 9.18
CA PHE A 280 -30.82 8.77 8.27
C PHE A 280 -31.43 8.66 6.87
N VAL A 281 -31.30 9.74 6.09
CA VAL A 281 -31.68 9.75 4.68
C VAL A 281 -30.99 8.61 3.92
N ASN A 282 -31.63 8.14 2.86
CA ASN A 282 -31.06 7.07 2.03
C ASN A 282 -29.85 7.58 1.23
N TYR A 283 -28.67 7.53 1.82
CA TYR A 283 -27.44 7.98 1.18
C TYR A 283 -27.10 7.21 -0.10
N HIS A 284 -27.49 5.94 -0.21
CA HIS A 284 -27.26 5.17 -1.44
C HIS A 284 -28.06 5.74 -2.61
N GLU A 285 -29.35 6.05 -2.39
CA GLU A 285 -30.19 6.72 -3.37
C GLU A 285 -29.67 8.12 -3.72
N ILE A 286 -29.34 8.92 -2.71
CA ILE A 286 -28.81 10.27 -2.91
C ILE A 286 -27.49 10.22 -3.68
N ALA A 287 -26.60 9.28 -3.36
CA ALA A 287 -25.36 9.10 -4.08
C ALA A 287 -25.63 8.81 -5.55
N ARG A 288 -26.53 7.88 -5.89
CA ARG A 288 -26.90 7.57 -7.29
C ARG A 288 -27.41 8.77 -8.07
N GLN A 289 -28.14 9.67 -7.42
CA GLN A 289 -28.69 10.89 -8.02
C GLN A 289 -27.69 12.06 -8.03
N SER A 290 -26.59 11.95 -7.28
CA SER A 290 -25.59 13.01 -7.15
C SER A 290 -24.58 13.01 -8.30
N PRO A 291 -23.97 14.17 -8.62
CA PRO A 291 -22.84 14.23 -9.55
C PRO A 291 -21.73 13.23 -9.21
N ASN A 292 -21.24 12.54 -10.24
CA ASN A 292 -20.22 11.48 -10.13
C ASN A 292 -20.58 10.33 -9.17
N SER A 293 -21.88 10.15 -8.90
CA SER A 293 -22.41 9.17 -7.96
C SER A 293 -21.83 9.30 -6.53
N LYS A 294 -21.50 10.53 -6.11
CA LYS A 294 -20.90 10.83 -4.81
C LYS A 294 -21.80 11.73 -3.97
N VAL A 295 -22.27 11.23 -2.83
CA VAL A 295 -23.06 12.00 -1.86
C VAL A 295 -22.19 13.01 -1.11
N THR A 296 -22.75 14.18 -0.82
CA THR A 296 -22.12 15.22 0.03
C THR A 296 -22.74 15.23 1.41
N THR A 297 -22.16 16.00 2.33
CA THR A 297 -22.81 16.33 3.61
C THR A 297 -24.25 16.80 3.35
N GLN A 298 -25.21 16.13 4.01
CA GLN A 298 -26.63 16.45 3.91
C GLN A 298 -27.02 17.46 5.01
N PRO A 299 -28.08 18.27 4.82
CA PRO A 299 -28.64 19.09 5.88
C PRO A 299 -28.93 18.26 7.13
N SER A 300 -28.71 18.81 8.33
CA SER A 300 -28.85 18.06 9.60
C SER A 300 -28.03 16.77 9.66
N LEU A 301 -26.92 16.69 8.92
CA LEU A 301 -26.15 15.46 8.68
C LEU A 301 -27.01 14.30 8.13
N GLY A 302 -28.19 14.58 7.57
CA GLY A 302 -29.11 13.59 7.04
C GLY A 302 -30.01 12.91 8.07
N LEU A 303 -30.08 13.38 9.32
CA LEU A 303 -31.01 12.83 10.30
C LEU A 303 -32.47 13.04 9.84
N ILE A 304 -33.28 11.99 9.94
CA ILE A 304 -34.72 12.07 9.66
C ILE A 304 -35.43 12.59 10.91
N ASP A 305 -36.23 13.65 10.76
CA ASP A 305 -37.05 14.18 11.84
C ASP A 305 -38.22 13.24 12.16
N GLN A 306 -38.08 12.45 13.22
CA GLN A 306 -39.08 11.46 13.64
C GLN A 306 -39.14 11.33 15.18
N PRO A 307 -40.24 10.77 15.71
CA PRO A 307 -40.34 10.37 17.12
C PRO A 307 -39.58 9.06 17.40
N TYR A 308 -39.00 8.92 18.60
CA TYR A 308 -38.27 7.69 18.99
C TYR A 308 -38.97 6.90 20.13
N SER A 309 -39.17 7.52 21.29
CA SER A 309 -39.86 6.95 22.46
C SER A 309 -40.70 8.02 23.16
N GLU A 310 -41.74 7.64 23.92
CA GLU A 310 -42.57 8.61 24.66
C GLU A 310 -41.74 9.45 25.65
N THR A 311 -40.71 8.82 26.25
CA THR A 311 -39.75 9.41 27.19
C THR A 311 -38.79 10.41 26.54
N THR A 312 -38.44 10.22 25.26
CA THR A 312 -37.51 11.11 24.53
C THR A 312 -38.23 12.28 23.84
N ASN A 313 -39.51 12.12 23.51
CA ASN A 313 -40.27 13.07 22.71
C ASN A 313 -40.95 14.20 23.53
N THR A 314 -41.31 13.99 24.80
CA THR A 314 -42.15 14.96 25.53
C THR A 314 -41.83 15.08 27.02
N GLN A 315 -41.67 16.32 27.47
CA GLN A 315 -41.96 16.78 28.84
C GLN A 315 -43.16 17.74 28.71
N PRO A 316 -44.27 17.57 29.45
CA PRO A 316 -45.52 18.32 29.23
C PRO A 316 -45.39 19.85 29.28
N ASP A 317 -44.36 20.38 29.94
CA ASP A 317 -44.14 21.81 30.19
C ASP A 317 -42.82 22.36 29.59
N ALA A 318 -42.13 21.61 28.74
CA ALA A 318 -40.87 22.02 28.12
C ALA A 318 -41.02 22.37 26.63
N GLU A 319 -40.16 23.26 26.13
CA GLU A 319 -40.04 23.50 24.68
C GLU A 319 -39.75 22.19 23.93
N PRO A 320 -40.32 21.99 22.73
CA PRO A 320 -40.08 20.79 21.95
C PRO A 320 -38.60 20.66 21.58
N LYS A 321 -37.99 19.57 22.01
CA LYS A 321 -36.58 19.23 21.71
C LYS A 321 -36.36 19.17 20.20
N LYS A 322 -35.20 19.67 19.75
CA LYS A 322 -34.75 19.58 18.35
C LYS A 322 -34.53 18.11 17.95
N PRO A 323 -34.56 17.77 16.64
CA PRO A 323 -34.41 16.40 16.17
C PRO A 323 -33.16 15.68 16.72
N TRP A 324 -32.00 16.35 16.70
CA TRP A 324 -30.75 15.80 17.22
C TRP A 324 -30.74 15.62 18.74
N GLU A 325 -31.43 16.46 19.50
CA GLU A 325 -31.54 16.31 20.96
C GLU A 325 -32.37 15.08 21.33
N ARG A 326 -33.47 14.85 20.59
CA ARG A 326 -34.31 13.65 20.76
C ARG A 326 -33.53 12.40 20.36
N PHE A 327 -32.85 12.43 19.22
CA PHE A 327 -32.05 11.30 18.76
C PHE A 327 -30.91 10.98 19.73
N ALA A 328 -30.19 11.99 20.23
CA ALA A 328 -29.13 11.77 21.20
C ALA A 328 -29.64 11.22 22.54
N ALA A 329 -30.82 11.65 22.99
CA ALA A 329 -31.47 11.06 24.16
C ALA A 329 -31.85 9.59 23.93
N TYR A 330 -32.35 9.27 22.73
CA TYR A 330 -32.68 7.90 22.34
C TYR A 330 -31.46 6.98 22.28
N ILE A 331 -30.32 7.44 21.73
CA ILE A 331 -29.07 6.65 21.75
C ILE A 331 -28.60 6.35 23.18
N ARG A 332 -28.74 7.32 24.11
CA ARG A 332 -28.43 7.10 25.52
C ARG A 332 -29.36 6.07 26.14
N GLU A 333 -30.65 6.13 25.86
CA GLU A 333 -31.65 5.13 26.31
C GLU A 333 -31.28 3.72 25.80
N LEU A 334 -31.03 3.56 24.50
CA LEU A 334 -30.61 2.28 23.91
C LEU A 334 -29.36 1.67 24.57
N ASN A 335 -28.37 2.51 24.89
CA ASN A 335 -27.14 2.08 25.55
C ASN A 335 -27.31 1.75 27.04
N THR A 336 -28.48 2.02 27.65
CA THR A 336 -28.80 1.61 29.03
C THR A 336 -29.53 0.26 29.11
N GLU A 337 -30.17 -0.20 28.03
CA GLU A 337 -31.03 -1.39 28.08
C GLU A 337 -30.26 -2.71 28.21
N ASN A 338 -29.16 -2.88 27.44
CA ASN A 338 -28.36 -4.11 27.42
C ASN A 338 -26.85 -3.82 27.21
N PRO A 339 -26.22 -2.99 28.04
CA PRO A 339 -24.88 -2.45 27.80
C PRO A 339 -23.78 -3.51 27.67
N ASP A 340 -23.95 -4.66 28.34
CA ASP A 340 -22.94 -5.73 28.33
C ASP A 340 -22.89 -6.50 27.01
N ARG A 341 -23.99 -6.49 26.24
CA ARG A 341 -24.17 -7.27 25.01
C ARG A 341 -24.27 -6.41 23.77
N VAL A 342 -24.95 -5.28 23.85
CA VAL A 342 -25.27 -4.42 22.70
C VAL A 342 -24.82 -3.01 22.99
N THR A 343 -24.14 -2.40 22.02
CA THR A 343 -23.74 -1.00 22.08
C THR A 343 -24.10 -0.32 20.76
N TYR A 344 -24.61 0.90 20.86
CA TYR A 344 -24.99 1.75 19.75
C TYR A 344 -24.03 2.93 19.67
N LYS A 345 -23.45 3.14 18.49
CA LYS A 345 -22.57 4.28 18.22
C LYS A 345 -22.99 4.99 16.96
N VAL A 346 -23.08 6.31 17.04
CA VAL A 346 -23.22 7.20 15.89
C VAL A 346 -21.83 7.48 15.35
N LEU A 347 -21.58 7.05 14.12
CA LEU A 347 -20.34 7.27 13.40
C LEU A 347 -20.49 8.45 12.44
N TYR A 348 -19.70 9.50 12.65
CA TYR A 348 -19.48 10.57 11.71
C TYR A 348 -18.29 10.20 10.81
N LEU A 349 -18.57 9.74 9.60
CA LEU A 349 -17.54 9.36 8.63
C LEU A 349 -17.22 10.57 7.75
N THR A 350 -16.05 11.17 7.97
CA THR A 350 -15.57 12.32 7.20
C THR A 350 -14.58 11.85 6.14
N ARG A 351 -14.89 12.03 4.86
CA ARG A 351 -13.91 11.81 3.79
C ARG A 351 -12.96 13.01 3.72
N HIS A 352 -11.66 12.74 3.59
CA HIS A 352 -10.65 13.79 3.42
C HIS A 352 -11.01 14.78 2.30
N GLY A 353 -10.55 16.04 2.42
CA GLY A 353 -10.65 17.06 1.38
C GLY A 353 -9.89 16.68 0.11
N LEU A 354 -10.09 17.43 -0.98
CA LEU A 354 -9.45 17.16 -2.27
C LEU A 354 -7.91 17.12 -2.16
N GLY A 355 -7.33 15.95 -2.40
CA GLY A 355 -5.89 15.72 -2.37
C GLY A 355 -5.23 15.89 -3.74
N VAL A 356 -3.93 16.11 -3.75
CA VAL A 356 -3.12 16.24 -4.98
C VAL A 356 -3.35 15.06 -5.93
N HIS A 357 -3.36 13.83 -5.41
CA HIS A 357 -3.59 12.62 -6.20
C HIS A 357 -4.96 12.63 -6.89
N ASN A 358 -6.00 13.20 -6.27
CA ASN A 358 -7.33 13.29 -6.88
C ASN A 358 -7.33 14.24 -8.08
N VAL A 359 -6.66 15.38 -7.95
CA VAL A 359 -6.53 16.36 -9.04
C VAL A 359 -5.73 15.76 -10.19
N PHE A 360 -4.66 15.05 -9.89
CA PHE A 360 -3.82 14.46 -10.92
C PHE A 360 -4.52 13.28 -11.62
N GLU A 361 -5.21 12.39 -10.89
CA GLU A 361 -6.06 11.35 -11.48
C GLU A 361 -7.11 11.97 -12.41
N ALA A 362 -7.78 13.05 -12.00
CA ALA A 362 -8.76 13.73 -12.83
C ALA A 362 -8.14 14.36 -14.09
N LYS A 363 -6.91 14.87 -14.01
CA LYS A 363 -6.17 15.46 -15.13
C LYS A 363 -5.77 14.41 -16.17
N VAL A 364 -5.23 13.27 -15.75
CA VAL A 364 -4.68 12.25 -16.66
C VAL A 364 -5.68 11.15 -17.02
N GLY A 365 -6.79 11.08 -16.28
CA GLY A 365 -7.77 10.01 -16.40
C GLY A 365 -7.39 8.77 -15.58
N LYS A 366 -8.42 8.06 -15.10
CA LYS A 366 -8.28 6.90 -14.21
C LYS A 366 -7.40 5.78 -14.78
N GLU A 367 -7.48 5.53 -16.08
CA GLU A 367 -6.69 4.46 -16.72
C GLU A 367 -5.19 4.79 -16.72
N ALA A 368 -4.81 6.00 -17.15
CA ALA A 368 -3.41 6.43 -17.12
C ALA A 368 -2.88 6.57 -15.68
N TRP A 369 -3.74 7.01 -14.75
CA TRP A 369 -3.41 7.08 -13.33
C TRP A 369 -3.05 5.69 -12.78
N ASN A 370 -3.95 4.72 -12.94
CA ASN A 370 -3.78 3.37 -12.39
C ASN A 370 -2.69 2.53 -13.08
N SER A 371 -2.26 2.88 -14.30
CA SER A 371 -1.29 2.08 -15.06
C SER A 371 0.13 2.65 -15.10
N TYR A 372 0.31 3.92 -14.72
CA TYR A 372 1.60 4.60 -14.80
C TYR A 372 1.80 5.61 -13.66
N TRP A 373 0.97 6.66 -13.61
CA TRP A 373 1.28 7.82 -12.77
C TRP A 373 1.25 7.52 -11.27
N SER A 374 0.29 6.72 -10.83
CA SER A 374 0.15 6.35 -9.42
C SER A 374 1.33 5.53 -8.87
N HIS A 375 2.12 4.89 -9.74
CA HIS A 375 3.32 4.12 -9.35
C HIS A 375 4.57 4.98 -9.20
N LEU A 376 4.52 6.25 -9.64
CA LEU A 376 5.61 7.22 -9.45
C LEU A 376 5.40 7.97 -8.15
N ASP A 377 6.44 8.62 -7.63
CA ASP A 377 6.33 9.47 -6.44
C ASP A 377 5.74 10.86 -6.74
N GLY A 378 5.69 11.23 -8.02
CA GLY A 378 5.28 12.55 -8.50
C GLY A 378 5.56 12.76 -9.99
N ASP A 379 5.31 13.97 -10.48
CA ASP A 379 5.64 14.40 -11.86
C ASP A 379 6.93 15.25 -11.94
N GLY A 380 7.73 15.23 -10.87
CA GLY A 380 8.92 16.08 -10.71
C GLY A 380 8.63 17.50 -10.21
N THR A 381 7.37 17.95 -10.23
CA THR A 381 6.94 19.23 -9.66
C THR A 381 6.12 19.02 -8.40
N VAL A 382 5.22 18.04 -8.41
CA VAL A 382 4.32 17.74 -7.31
C VAL A 382 4.47 16.28 -6.94
N SER A 383 4.63 16.01 -5.65
CA SER A 383 4.61 14.65 -5.11
C SER A 383 3.21 14.26 -4.67
N TRP A 384 2.84 13.01 -4.94
CA TRP A 384 1.62 12.38 -4.41
C TRP A 384 1.92 11.18 -3.50
N VAL A 385 3.18 10.96 -3.10
CA VAL A 385 3.50 10.11 -1.95
C VAL A 385 2.82 10.71 -0.72
N ASP A 386 2.07 9.88 0.01
CA ASP A 386 1.24 10.33 1.14
C ASP A 386 0.51 11.66 0.85
N ALA A 387 -0.18 11.69 -0.30
CA ALA A 387 -0.65 12.92 -0.93
C ALA A 387 -1.33 13.90 0.05
N LYS A 388 -0.84 15.14 0.05
CA LYS A 388 -1.38 16.26 0.83
C LYS A 388 -2.68 16.81 0.23
N LEU A 389 -3.41 17.59 1.02
CA LEU A 389 -4.53 18.38 0.53
C LEU A 389 -4.06 19.45 -0.46
N THR A 390 -4.91 19.75 -1.42
CA THR A 390 -4.79 20.95 -2.26
C THR A 390 -5.42 22.15 -1.54
N GLU A 391 -5.21 23.37 -2.05
CA GLU A 391 -5.89 24.57 -1.55
C GLU A 391 -7.41 24.42 -1.56
N ALA A 392 -7.97 23.87 -2.65
CA ALA A 392 -9.39 23.57 -2.73
C ALA A 392 -9.83 22.52 -1.68
N GLY A 393 -8.97 21.54 -1.37
CA GLY A 393 -9.21 20.56 -0.32
C GLY A 393 -9.17 21.15 1.10
N ILE A 394 -8.30 22.12 1.34
CA ILE A 394 -8.26 22.90 2.58
C ILE A 394 -9.55 23.70 2.72
N GLN A 395 -9.95 24.44 1.68
CA GLN A 395 -11.19 25.21 1.69
C GLN A 395 -12.42 24.33 1.94
N GLN A 396 -12.47 23.13 1.34
CA GLN A 396 -13.53 22.15 1.61
C GLN A 396 -13.59 21.76 3.10
N ALA A 397 -12.44 21.50 3.72
CA ALA A 397 -12.36 21.14 5.14
C ALA A 397 -12.77 22.31 6.05
N GLU A 398 -12.40 23.54 5.72
CA GLU A 398 -12.82 24.75 6.44
C GLU A 398 -14.32 25.02 6.31
N THR A 399 -14.88 24.88 5.10
CA THR A 399 -16.34 24.98 4.90
C THR A 399 -17.07 23.92 5.72
N LEU A 400 -16.54 22.70 5.77
CA LEU A 400 -17.10 21.64 6.60
C LEU A 400 -16.95 21.93 8.11
N SER A 401 -15.87 22.58 8.53
CA SER A 401 -15.71 23.06 9.91
C SER A 401 -16.77 24.10 10.29
N GLN A 402 -17.08 25.02 9.36
CA GLN A 402 -18.14 26.00 9.57
C GLN A 402 -19.51 25.33 9.64
N PHE A 403 -19.79 24.36 8.74
CA PHE A 403 -21.00 23.55 8.84
C PHE A 403 -21.15 22.89 10.21
N TRP A 404 -20.07 22.30 10.75
CA TRP A 404 -20.11 21.70 12.09
C TRP A 404 -20.37 22.73 13.20
N THR A 405 -19.73 23.90 13.12
CA THR A 405 -19.96 25.00 14.06
C THR A 405 -21.44 25.42 14.06
N ASP A 406 -22.02 25.57 12.87
CA ASP A 406 -23.40 25.98 12.69
C ASP A 406 -24.37 24.88 13.14
N ALA A 407 -24.11 23.62 12.78
CA ALA A 407 -24.96 22.48 13.15
C ALA A 407 -25.02 22.28 14.67
N VAL A 408 -23.91 22.47 15.38
CA VAL A 408 -23.89 22.43 16.85
C VAL A 408 -24.69 23.60 17.44
N ALA A 409 -24.48 24.82 16.95
CA ALA A 409 -25.13 26.01 17.48
C ALA A 409 -26.64 26.07 17.18
N THR A 410 -27.07 25.60 16.01
CA THR A 410 -28.43 25.78 15.51
C THR A 410 -29.28 24.54 15.64
N GLU A 411 -28.72 23.33 15.54
CA GLU A 411 -29.47 22.08 15.56
C GLU A 411 -29.16 21.22 16.80
N ASN A 412 -28.21 21.66 17.64
CA ASN A 412 -27.72 20.93 18.81
C ASN A 412 -27.20 19.53 18.43
N VAL A 413 -26.54 19.41 17.27
CA VAL A 413 -25.83 18.19 16.87
C VAL A 413 -24.77 17.86 17.92
N PRO A 414 -24.74 16.64 18.48
CA PRO A 414 -23.67 16.22 19.38
C PRO A 414 -22.31 16.28 18.67
N LEU A 415 -21.35 17.00 19.26
CA LEU A 415 -19.97 16.91 18.81
C LEU A 415 -19.42 15.50 19.04
N PRO A 416 -18.49 15.03 18.21
CA PRO A 416 -17.84 13.74 18.44
C PRO A 416 -17.16 13.73 19.80
N GLU A 417 -17.46 12.70 20.59
CA GLU A 417 -16.83 12.49 21.87
C GLU A 417 -15.41 11.92 21.71
N SER A 418 -15.20 11.15 20.65
CA SER A 418 -13.89 10.62 20.22
C SER A 418 -13.64 10.94 18.75
N LEU A 419 -12.38 11.25 18.43
CA LEU A 419 -11.93 11.60 17.08
C LEU A 419 -10.86 10.60 16.64
N TYR A 420 -11.12 9.86 15.56
CA TYR A 420 -10.16 8.96 14.94
C TYR A 420 -9.81 9.43 13.53
N THR A 421 -8.59 9.12 13.09
CA THR A 421 -8.15 9.47 11.73
C THR A 421 -7.20 8.44 11.14
N SER A 422 -7.25 8.30 9.82
CA SER A 422 -6.21 7.61 9.07
C SER A 422 -4.87 8.35 9.20
N PRO A 423 -3.72 7.63 9.24
CA PRO A 423 -2.38 8.22 9.29
C PRO A 423 -1.92 8.90 8.00
N LEU A 424 -2.76 8.98 6.96
CA LEU A 424 -2.35 9.59 5.69
C LEU A 424 -2.53 11.10 5.81
N ALA A 425 -1.56 11.87 5.32
CA ALA A 425 -1.43 13.31 5.55
C ALA A 425 -2.73 14.09 5.25
N ARG A 426 -3.41 13.74 4.16
CA ARG A 426 -4.73 14.32 3.81
C ARG A 426 -5.82 14.12 4.86
N CYS A 427 -5.84 12.98 5.56
CA CYS A 427 -6.80 12.71 6.64
C CYS A 427 -6.41 13.39 7.93
N LEU A 428 -5.11 13.40 8.28
CA LEU A 428 -4.58 14.14 9.43
C LEU A 428 -4.94 15.63 9.31
N GLU A 429 -4.67 16.22 8.14
CA GLU A 429 -4.97 17.63 7.90
C GLU A 429 -6.47 17.92 7.86
N THR A 430 -7.27 17.06 7.22
CA THR A 430 -8.73 17.23 7.20
C THR A 430 -9.30 17.17 8.61
N ALA A 431 -8.88 16.21 9.44
CA ALA A 431 -9.35 16.09 10.82
C ALA A 431 -9.05 17.37 11.63
N ARG A 432 -7.84 17.91 11.47
CA ARG A 432 -7.39 19.15 12.11
C ARG A 432 -8.29 20.32 11.71
N LEU A 433 -8.44 20.55 10.41
CA LEU A 433 -9.18 21.68 9.87
C LEU A 433 -10.67 21.61 10.19
N VAL A 434 -11.28 20.43 10.08
CA VAL A 434 -12.72 20.25 10.34
C VAL A 434 -13.05 20.45 11.82
N PHE A 435 -12.30 19.80 12.72
CA PHE A 435 -12.75 19.66 14.11
C PHE A 435 -12.06 20.59 15.12
N SER A 436 -10.88 21.15 14.83
CA SER A 436 -10.16 21.99 15.82
C SER A 436 -10.99 23.17 16.34
N LYS A 437 -11.59 23.94 15.43
CA LYS A 437 -12.43 25.11 15.77
C LYS A 437 -13.73 24.72 16.52
N PRO A 438 -14.61 23.84 16.01
CA PRO A 438 -15.84 23.52 16.71
C PRO A 438 -15.58 22.80 18.04
N MET A 439 -14.49 22.06 18.19
CA MET A 439 -14.14 21.38 19.45
C MET A 439 -13.47 22.32 20.47
N GLY A 440 -12.68 23.29 20.01
CA GLY A 440 -11.95 24.22 20.88
C GLY A 440 -12.83 25.11 21.75
N GLN A 441 -14.14 25.16 21.48
CA GLN A 441 -15.12 25.85 22.32
C GLN A 441 -15.57 25.02 23.54
N PHE A 442 -15.44 23.69 23.48
CA PHE A 442 -16.04 22.77 24.46
C PHE A 442 -15.03 21.81 25.11
N ARG A 443 -13.79 21.77 24.60
CA ARG A 443 -12.75 20.88 25.12
C ARG A 443 -11.45 21.62 25.37
N GLU A 444 -10.81 21.27 26.48
CA GLU A 444 -9.47 21.77 26.82
C GLU A 444 -8.40 21.31 25.83
N GLN A 445 -8.56 20.12 25.20
CA GLN A 445 -7.53 19.53 24.34
C GLN A 445 -8.13 18.86 23.09
N PHE A 446 -7.62 19.25 21.91
CA PHE A 446 -7.92 18.63 20.62
C PHE A 446 -6.92 17.49 20.35
N GLN A 447 -7.34 16.25 20.62
CA GLN A 447 -6.49 15.06 20.55
C GLN A 447 -7.10 13.93 19.71
N PRO A 448 -7.06 14.00 18.37
CA PRO A 448 -7.45 12.87 17.55
C PRO A 448 -6.48 11.70 17.69
N VAL A 449 -7.00 10.49 17.61
CA VAL A 449 -6.23 9.25 17.66
C VAL A 449 -5.98 8.74 16.23
N VAL A 450 -4.71 8.58 15.89
CA VAL A 450 -4.25 8.02 14.61
C VAL A 450 -4.35 6.50 14.66
N LYS A 451 -5.13 5.94 13.74
CA LYS A 451 -5.39 4.50 13.61
C LYS A 451 -4.92 3.98 12.25
N GLU A 452 -3.89 3.14 12.23
CA GLU A 452 -3.26 2.53 11.05
C GLU A 452 -4.28 1.78 10.17
N LEU A 453 -5.26 1.13 10.81
CA LEU A 453 -6.26 0.35 10.09
C LEU A 453 -7.34 1.20 9.40
N LEU A 454 -7.36 2.53 9.60
CA LEU A 454 -8.28 3.47 8.91
C LEU A 454 -7.81 3.93 7.53
N ARG A 455 -6.63 3.49 7.08
CA ARG A 455 -6.08 3.82 5.76
C ARG A 455 -7.00 3.40 4.61
N GLU A 456 -6.81 4.01 3.45
CA GLU A 456 -7.46 3.58 2.21
C GLU A 456 -7.12 2.11 1.89
N ARG A 457 -7.79 1.52 0.89
CA ARG A 457 -7.39 0.22 0.34
C ARG A 457 -5.93 0.29 -0.11
N LEU A 458 -5.09 -0.61 0.37
CA LEU A 458 -3.67 -0.61 0.05
C LEU A 458 -3.45 -1.16 -1.36
N THR A 459 -2.99 -0.32 -2.27
CA THR A 459 -2.52 -0.72 -3.61
C THR A 459 -1.01 -0.51 -3.72
N ASP A 460 -0.45 -0.76 -4.90
CA ASP A 460 0.93 -0.37 -5.23
C ASP A 460 1.06 1.12 -5.62
N HIS A 461 -0.02 1.90 -5.48
CA HIS A 461 0.02 3.34 -5.71
C HIS A 461 0.78 4.03 -4.57
N THR A 462 1.71 4.91 -4.89
CA THR A 462 2.54 5.63 -3.90
C THR A 462 1.73 6.56 -3.00
N CYS A 463 0.54 7.00 -3.44
CA CYS A 463 -0.39 7.79 -2.63
C CYS A 463 -1.02 7.04 -1.46
N ASP A 464 -0.90 5.70 -1.45
CA ASP A 464 -1.34 4.86 -0.35
C ASP A 464 -0.25 4.67 0.69
N LYS A 465 1.02 4.99 0.38
CA LYS A 465 2.15 4.97 1.32
C LYS A 465 2.02 6.13 2.31
N ARG A 466 2.26 5.86 3.60
CA ARG A 466 2.18 6.87 4.66
C ARG A 466 3.57 7.40 5.01
N SER A 467 3.57 8.61 5.56
CA SER A 467 4.72 9.17 6.25
C SER A 467 5.08 8.36 7.50
N THR A 468 6.30 8.57 7.99
CA THR A 468 6.80 7.85 9.16
C THR A 468 6.10 8.30 10.44
N ARG A 469 6.18 7.51 11.50
CA ARG A 469 5.65 7.88 12.82
C ARG A 469 6.23 9.21 13.30
N THR A 470 7.56 9.37 13.23
CA THR A 470 8.24 10.62 13.63
C THR A 470 7.73 11.82 12.82
N TRP A 471 7.45 11.64 11.52
CA TRP A 471 6.86 12.71 10.71
C TRP A 471 5.47 13.11 11.23
N ILE A 472 4.60 12.14 11.55
CA ILE A 472 3.26 12.41 12.06
C ILE A 472 3.33 13.14 13.41
N GLU A 473 4.17 12.68 14.34
CA GLU A 473 4.36 13.32 15.66
C GLU A 473 4.86 14.76 15.52
N GLY A 474 5.81 15.01 14.60
CA GLY A 474 6.35 16.34 14.37
C GLY A 474 5.36 17.32 13.73
N HIS A 475 4.50 16.86 12.83
CA HIS A 475 3.54 17.73 12.11
C HIS A 475 2.21 17.89 12.86
N TYR A 476 1.84 16.89 13.66
CA TYR A 476 0.56 16.83 14.38
C TYR A 476 0.78 16.51 15.87
N PRO A 477 1.49 17.37 16.63
CA PRO A 477 1.93 17.06 17.99
C PRO A 477 0.80 16.88 19.01
N SER A 478 -0.41 17.37 18.70
CA SER A 478 -1.58 17.16 19.56
C SER A 478 -2.27 15.80 19.32
N TYR A 479 -1.86 15.05 18.29
CA TYR A 479 -2.50 13.79 17.94
C TYR A 479 -1.88 12.66 18.74
N LEU A 480 -2.74 11.74 19.20
CA LEU A 480 -2.30 10.50 19.82
C LEU A 480 -2.07 9.45 18.74
N ILE A 481 -0.94 8.75 18.78
CA ILE A 481 -0.69 7.63 17.87
C ILE A 481 -0.93 6.33 18.62
N GLU A 482 -1.70 5.41 18.04
CA GLU A 482 -2.04 4.16 18.70
C GLU A 482 -0.81 3.31 19.10
N PRO A 483 -0.94 2.48 20.16
CA PRO A 483 0.11 1.54 20.53
C PRO A 483 0.47 0.58 19.39
N GLY A 484 1.76 0.27 19.24
CA GLY A 484 2.24 -0.66 18.20
C GLY A 484 2.35 -0.05 16.79
N PHE A 485 2.09 1.25 16.62
CA PHE A 485 2.29 1.95 15.36
C PHE A 485 3.79 2.04 15.01
N SER A 486 4.17 1.44 13.89
CA SER A 486 5.56 1.35 13.42
C SER A 486 6.10 2.67 12.87
N GLU A 487 7.41 2.91 13.04
CA GLU A 487 8.08 4.08 12.46
C GLU A 487 7.85 4.14 10.94
N GLU A 488 8.32 3.12 10.22
CA GLU A 488 8.17 3.00 8.78
C GLU A 488 6.83 2.38 8.37
N ASP A 489 6.42 2.62 7.11
CA ASP A 489 5.24 1.99 6.53
C ASP A 489 5.49 0.51 6.19
N LEU A 490 5.13 -0.37 7.13
CA LEU A 490 5.28 -1.82 6.94
C LEU A 490 4.15 -2.42 6.10
N LEU A 491 3.00 -1.75 5.97
CA LEU A 491 1.81 -2.30 5.32
C LEU A 491 1.79 -2.08 3.81
N TRP A 492 2.21 -0.90 3.34
CA TRP A 492 2.29 -0.62 1.91
C TRP A 492 3.47 -1.36 1.27
N LYS A 493 3.25 -1.91 0.08
CA LYS A 493 4.29 -2.58 -0.74
C LYS A 493 4.12 -2.19 -2.21
N PRO A 494 5.21 -1.91 -2.93
CA PRO A 494 5.16 -1.44 -4.32
C PRO A 494 4.72 -2.51 -5.34
N ASP A 495 4.57 -3.76 -4.91
CA ASP A 495 4.26 -4.92 -5.75
C ASP A 495 3.00 -5.67 -5.28
N ARG A 496 2.20 -5.06 -4.38
CA ARG A 496 1.09 -5.76 -3.72
C ARG A 496 -0.18 -4.93 -3.68
N TRP A 497 -1.28 -5.61 -4.01
CA TRP A 497 -2.64 -5.09 -3.82
C TRP A 497 -3.37 -5.85 -2.71
N GLU A 498 -4.09 -5.09 -1.90
CA GLU A 498 -5.05 -5.60 -0.93
C GLU A 498 -6.37 -5.95 -1.61
N SER A 499 -6.91 -7.14 -1.32
CA SER A 499 -8.24 -7.53 -1.79
C SER A 499 -9.34 -6.78 -1.04
N VAL A 500 -10.54 -6.73 -1.61
CA VAL A 500 -11.68 -6.06 -0.96
C VAL A 500 -11.99 -6.70 0.39
N GLU A 501 -11.91 -8.02 0.50
CA GLU A 501 -12.20 -8.78 1.73
C GLU A 501 -11.20 -8.45 2.83
N LYS A 502 -9.91 -8.34 2.49
CA LYS A 502 -8.86 -7.91 3.44
C LYS A 502 -9.07 -6.47 3.89
N HIS A 503 -9.46 -5.60 2.96
CA HIS A 503 -9.79 -4.22 3.28
C HIS A 503 -10.97 -4.12 4.25
N VAL A 504 -12.05 -4.88 4.00
CA VAL A 504 -13.20 -4.99 4.91
C VAL A 504 -12.78 -5.57 6.26
N ALA A 505 -11.99 -6.64 6.29
CA ALA A 505 -11.49 -7.24 7.54
C ALA A 505 -10.66 -6.25 8.39
N ARG A 506 -9.88 -5.35 7.78
CA ARG A 506 -9.20 -4.28 8.53
C ARG A 506 -10.18 -3.28 9.15
N LYS A 507 -11.31 -3.01 8.49
CA LYS A 507 -12.35 -2.08 8.97
C LYS A 507 -13.20 -2.73 10.05
N GLN A 508 -13.48 -4.02 9.92
CA GLN A 508 -14.04 -4.83 10.99
C GLN A 508 -13.15 -4.75 12.25
N LYS A 509 -11.85 -5.03 12.11
CA LYS A 509 -10.92 -5.03 13.26
C LYS A 509 -10.84 -3.68 13.99
N VAL A 510 -10.79 -2.57 13.26
CA VAL A 510 -10.76 -1.24 13.92
C VAL A 510 -12.10 -0.90 14.57
N LEU A 511 -13.24 -1.35 14.02
CA LEU A 511 -14.53 -1.22 14.68
C LEU A 511 -14.58 -2.05 15.96
N GLU A 512 -14.12 -3.31 15.95
CA GLU A 512 -14.00 -4.16 17.15
C GLU A 512 -13.15 -3.48 18.24
N GLU A 513 -12.01 -2.91 17.88
CA GLU A 513 -11.17 -2.16 18.83
C GLU A 513 -11.90 -0.95 19.42
N ILE A 514 -12.58 -0.16 18.58
CA ILE A 514 -13.33 1.04 19.02
C ILE A 514 -14.53 0.64 19.90
N PHE A 515 -15.32 -0.35 19.51
CA PHE A 515 -16.48 -0.81 20.28
C PHE A 515 -16.08 -1.48 21.60
N ALA A 516 -14.93 -2.15 21.65
CA ALA A 516 -14.43 -2.75 22.88
C ALA A 516 -13.83 -1.73 23.87
N GLN A 517 -13.17 -0.67 23.39
CA GLN A 517 -12.32 0.19 24.23
C GLN A 517 -12.88 1.60 24.45
N ASP A 518 -13.69 2.10 23.52
CA ASP A 518 -14.23 3.45 23.57
C ASP A 518 -15.67 3.42 24.12
N SER A 519 -15.93 4.11 25.23
CA SER A 519 -17.28 4.20 25.80
C SER A 519 -18.17 5.25 25.14
N SER A 520 -17.62 6.08 24.24
CA SER A 520 -18.35 7.16 23.59
C SER A 520 -19.46 6.66 22.65
N SER A 521 -20.58 7.39 22.61
CA SER A 521 -21.69 7.12 21.70
C SER A 521 -21.55 7.86 20.38
N PHE A 522 -20.87 9.02 20.36
CA PHE A 522 -20.69 9.84 19.16
C PHE A 522 -19.22 9.86 18.76
N ILE A 523 -18.89 9.27 17.61
CA ILE A 523 -17.50 9.07 17.20
C ILE A 523 -17.29 9.63 15.79
N SER A 524 -16.20 10.36 15.57
CA SER A 524 -15.76 10.77 14.24
C SER A 524 -14.62 9.91 13.73
N MET A 525 -14.64 9.59 12.45
CA MET A 525 -13.57 8.88 11.76
C MET A 525 -13.26 9.62 10.46
N THR A 526 -12.08 10.23 10.38
CA THR A 526 -11.60 10.88 9.15
C THR A 526 -10.85 9.88 8.27
N VAL A 527 -11.45 9.54 7.12
CA VAL A 527 -11.12 8.37 6.30
C VAL A 527 -11.18 8.68 4.79
N HIS A 528 -11.23 7.63 3.97
CA HIS A 528 -11.16 7.66 2.52
C HIS A 528 -12.41 7.06 1.87
N SER A 529 -12.51 7.12 0.54
CA SER A 529 -13.74 6.71 -0.14
C SER A 529 -13.97 5.19 -0.10
N TYR A 530 -12.97 4.36 -0.39
CA TYR A 530 -13.14 2.91 -0.28
C TYR A 530 -13.13 2.44 1.17
N ALA A 531 -12.45 3.15 2.07
CA ALA A 531 -12.55 2.90 3.51
C ALA A 531 -13.98 3.05 4.04
N ILE A 532 -14.74 4.08 3.62
CA ILE A 532 -16.17 4.22 3.96
C ILE A 532 -16.97 3.04 3.37
N SER A 533 -16.75 2.69 2.10
CA SER A 533 -17.40 1.53 1.48
C SER A 533 -17.11 0.22 2.25
N ALA A 534 -15.90 0.04 2.75
CA ALA A 534 -15.52 -1.11 3.55
C ALA A 534 -16.14 -1.13 4.95
N ILE A 535 -16.29 0.02 5.60
CA ILE A 535 -17.05 0.15 6.87
C ILE A 535 -18.51 -0.22 6.64
N LEU A 536 -19.14 0.27 5.57
CA LEU A 536 -20.53 -0.07 5.23
C LEU A 536 -20.69 -1.59 5.02
N ARG A 537 -19.77 -2.21 4.29
CA ARG A 537 -19.74 -3.67 4.08
C ARG A 537 -19.55 -4.44 5.38
N ALA A 538 -18.65 -3.99 6.26
CA ALA A 538 -18.44 -4.60 7.59
C ALA A 538 -19.72 -4.54 8.45
N CYS A 539 -20.51 -3.48 8.30
CA CYS A 539 -21.81 -3.32 8.97
C CYS A 539 -23.00 -3.95 8.21
N GLY A 540 -22.75 -4.80 7.21
CA GLY A 540 -23.78 -5.51 6.46
C GLY A 540 -24.65 -4.63 5.56
N TYR A 541 -24.14 -3.49 5.09
CA TYR A 541 -24.90 -2.52 4.30
C TYR A 541 -24.38 -2.34 2.87
N GLU A 542 -25.26 -1.83 1.99
CA GLU A 542 -24.92 -1.51 0.61
C GLU A 542 -23.95 -0.33 0.54
N GLU A 543 -22.94 -0.45 -0.32
CA GLU A 543 -21.92 0.59 -0.44
C GLU A 543 -22.39 1.78 -1.28
N PHE A 544 -21.90 2.96 -0.90
CA PHE A 544 -22.01 4.16 -1.72
C PHE A 544 -20.73 4.99 -1.59
N ARG A 545 -20.59 5.99 -2.46
CA ARG A 545 -19.41 6.85 -2.51
C ARG A 545 -19.72 8.21 -1.90
N VAL A 546 -18.80 8.70 -1.07
CA VAL A 546 -18.87 10.03 -0.46
C VAL A 546 -17.91 10.97 -1.18
N ARG A 547 -18.32 12.22 -1.39
CA ARG A 547 -17.49 13.27 -2.01
C ARG A 547 -16.36 13.71 -1.08
N GLU A 548 -15.27 14.18 -1.66
CA GLU A 548 -14.15 14.78 -0.96
C GLU A 548 -14.65 15.92 -0.05
N GLY A 549 -14.13 16.03 1.17
CA GLY A 549 -14.52 17.08 2.12
C GLY A 549 -15.98 17.03 2.55
N SER A 550 -16.52 15.83 2.76
CA SER A 550 -17.90 15.62 3.19
C SER A 550 -17.97 14.69 4.40
N THR A 551 -18.98 14.89 5.24
CA THR A 551 -19.30 14.02 6.38
C THR A 551 -20.67 13.40 6.21
N ILE A 552 -20.80 12.11 6.54
CA ILE A 552 -22.08 11.42 6.70
C ILE A 552 -22.21 10.93 8.14
N ALA A 553 -23.43 10.79 8.64
CA ALA A 553 -23.73 10.23 9.96
C ALA A 553 -24.41 8.88 9.78
N LEU A 554 -24.01 7.90 10.60
CA LEU A 554 -24.50 6.53 10.54
C LEU A 554 -24.73 6.02 11.96
N LEU A 555 -25.82 5.30 12.22
CA LEU A 555 -25.99 4.57 13.48
C LEU A 555 -25.56 3.12 13.28
N VAL A 556 -24.60 2.67 14.07
CA VAL A 556 -24.10 1.29 14.05
C VAL A 556 -24.42 0.62 15.39
N ARG A 557 -25.05 -0.55 15.31
CA ARG A 557 -25.26 -1.46 16.42
C ARG A 557 -24.13 -2.50 16.42
N GLY A 558 -23.37 -2.57 17.50
CA GLY A 558 -22.42 -3.65 17.78
C GLY A 558 -23.03 -4.63 18.76
N GLU A 559 -22.99 -5.92 18.46
CA GLU A 559 -23.41 -6.99 19.37
C GLU A 559 -22.25 -7.94 19.63
N ARG A 560 -21.92 -8.13 20.92
CA ARG A 560 -20.94 -9.10 21.36
C ARG A 560 -21.54 -10.50 21.25
N VAL A 561 -21.04 -11.29 20.30
CA VAL A 561 -21.46 -12.68 20.14
C VAL A 561 -20.60 -13.55 21.05
N GLY A 562 -21.17 -13.91 22.21
CA GLY A 562 -20.67 -15.02 23.02
C GLY A 562 -21.06 -16.34 22.36
N LEU A 563 -20.11 -17.25 22.14
CA LEU A 563 -20.44 -18.65 21.85
C LEU A 563 -21.20 -19.19 23.06
N SER A 564 -22.51 -19.36 22.92
CA SER A 564 -23.39 -20.05 23.86
C SER A 564 -22.90 -21.46 24.17
#